data_AF-A0A1H7A3L5-F1
#
_entry.id   AF-A0A1H7A3L5-F1
#
_cell.length_a   1.000
_cell.length_b   1.000
_cell.length_c   1.000
_cell.angle_alpha   90.00
_cell.angle_beta   90.00
_cell.angle_gamma   90.00
#
_symmetry.space_group_name_H-M   'P 1'
#
loop_
_entity.id
_entity.type
_entity.pdbx_description
1 polymer ?
#
loop_
_entity_poly.entity_id
_entity_poly.type
_entity_poly.pdbx_seq_one_letter_code
_entity_poly.pdbx_strand_id
1 'polypeptide(L)'
;MAGAKIPNFGERATASREAKQRALEKLRNKPALDPEAAAARAAALEARETAAAERRAAHRAAIESEKAARAEARAKAQAEADAEAERLAAARRAAPIKVPTPAELKAARDARYAARKARQRG
;
A
#
# COMPACT_ATOMS: atom_id res chain seq x y z
N MET A 1 -34.06 -4.84 39.43
CA MET A 1 -33.33 -4.03 38.43
C MET A 1 -33.84 -4.41 37.05
N ALA A 2 -34.76 -3.62 36.48
CA ALA A 2 -35.30 -3.88 35.15
C ALA A 2 -34.22 -3.59 34.09
N GLY A 3 -33.87 -4.59 33.28
CA GLY A 3 -32.88 -4.45 32.21
C GLY A 3 -33.36 -3.50 31.11
N ALA A 4 -32.47 -2.63 30.63
CA ALA A 4 -32.78 -1.67 29.58
C ALA A 4 -33.18 -2.38 28.28
N LYS A 5 -34.37 -2.05 27.75
CA LYS A 5 -34.90 -2.62 26.52
C LYS A 5 -34.10 -2.07 25.33
N ILE A 6 -33.46 -2.95 24.55
CA ILE A 6 -32.74 -2.57 23.34
C ILE A 6 -33.75 -2.28 22.23
N PRO A 7 -33.71 -1.09 21.60
CA PRO A 7 -34.70 -0.73 20.58
C PRO A 7 -34.55 -1.56 19.31
N ASN A 8 -35.68 -2.01 18.77
CA ASN A 8 -35.72 -2.80 17.54
C ASN A 8 -35.46 -1.92 16.30
N PHE A 9 -35.31 -2.54 15.12
CA PHE A 9 -34.99 -1.80 13.89
C PHE A 9 -36.04 -0.74 13.53
N GLY A 10 -37.32 -1.04 13.70
CA GLY A 10 -38.42 -0.09 13.45
C GLY A 10 -38.30 1.14 14.33
N GLU A 11 -38.09 0.93 15.64
CA GLU A 11 -37.89 2.00 16.63
C GLU A 11 -36.64 2.85 16.34
N ARG A 12 -35.55 2.25 15.86
CA ARG A 12 -34.36 3.00 15.43
C ARG A 12 -34.63 3.83 14.16
N ALA A 13 -35.36 3.27 13.21
CA ALA A 13 -35.68 3.94 11.95
C ALA A 13 -36.63 5.13 12.16
N THR A 14 -37.62 5.01 13.06
CA THR A 14 -38.50 6.13 13.43
C THR A 14 -37.72 7.21 14.17
N ALA A 15 -36.92 6.84 15.18
CA ALA A 15 -36.08 7.79 15.92
C ALA A 15 -35.13 8.57 15.00
N SER A 16 -34.53 7.93 13.99
CA SER A 16 -33.67 8.60 13.00
C SER A 16 -34.46 9.62 12.14
N ARG A 17 -35.67 9.28 11.71
CA ARG A 17 -36.52 10.19 10.92
C ARG A 17 -36.94 11.40 11.76
N GLU A 18 -37.40 11.17 12.99
CA GLU A 18 -37.76 12.23 13.92
C GLU A 18 -36.57 13.15 14.23
N ALA A 19 -35.38 12.58 14.45
CA ALA A 19 -34.17 13.37 14.69
C ALA A 19 -33.83 14.26 13.48
N LYS A 20 -33.97 13.75 12.26
CA LYS A 20 -33.78 14.54 11.04
C LYS A 20 -34.83 15.64 10.91
N GLN A 21 -36.10 15.33 11.17
CA GLN A 21 -37.18 16.31 11.14
C GLN A 21 -36.93 17.43 12.16
N ARG A 22 -36.63 17.09 13.41
CA ARG A 22 -36.28 18.07 14.46
C ARG A 22 -35.04 18.89 14.09
N ALA A 23 -34.03 18.29 13.45
CA ALA A 23 -32.84 19.02 13.00
C ALA A 23 -33.18 20.02 11.88
N LEU A 24 -34.04 19.62 10.93
CA LEU A 24 -34.51 20.50 9.86
C LEU A 24 -35.39 21.64 10.40
N GLU A 25 -36.28 21.35 11.36
CA GLU A 25 -37.08 22.38 12.04
C GLU A 25 -36.19 23.37 12.79
N LYS A 26 -35.19 22.88 13.53
CA LYS A 26 -34.20 23.75 14.19
C LYS A 26 -33.42 24.59 13.20
N LEU A 27 -33.10 24.07 12.02
CA LEU A 27 -32.39 24.82 10.98
C LEU A 27 -33.29 25.88 10.35
N ARG A 28 -34.56 25.55 10.06
CA ARG A 28 -35.56 26.49 9.51
C ARG A 28 -35.87 27.62 10.48
N ASN A 29 -35.95 27.32 11.77
CA ASN A 29 -36.23 28.29 12.83
C ASN A 29 -34.95 28.98 13.34
N LYS A 30 -33.79 28.69 12.76
CA LYS A 30 -32.54 29.31 13.18
C LYS A 30 -32.55 30.77 12.75
N PRO A 31 -32.33 31.73 13.67
CA PRO A 31 -32.26 33.13 13.29
C PRO A 31 -31.10 33.35 12.32
N ALA A 32 -31.27 34.32 11.43
CA ALA A 32 -30.19 34.76 10.54
C ALA A 32 -28.97 35.10 11.38
N LEU A 33 -27.79 34.69 10.89
CA LEU A 33 -26.55 35.00 11.56
C LEU A 33 -26.33 36.52 11.49
N ASP A 34 -25.87 37.11 12.59
CA ASP A 34 -25.45 38.50 12.63
C ASP A 34 -24.43 38.78 11.50
N PRO A 35 -24.61 39.85 10.69
CA PRO A 35 -23.75 40.16 9.55
C PRO A 35 -22.26 40.24 9.91
N GLU A 36 -21.91 40.76 11.09
CA GLU A 36 -20.51 40.83 11.52
C GLU A 36 -19.95 39.43 11.79
N ALA A 37 -20.70 38.58 12.48
CA ALA A 37 -20.32 37.18 12.71
C ALA A 37 -20.24 36.36 11.40
N ALA A 38 -21.07 36.66 10.41
CA ALA A 38 -21.02 36.04 9.09
C ALA A 38 -19.77 36.46 8.32
N ALA A 39 -19.45 37.76 8.32
CA ALA A 39 -18.24 38.29 7.70
C ALA A 39 -16.96 37.73 8.35
N ALA A 40 -16.92 37.65 9.68
CA ALA A 40 -15.79 37.05 10.40
C ALA A 40 -15.57 35.57 10.04
N ARG A 41 -16.66 34.80 9.84
CA ARG A 41 -16.57 33.41 9.40
C ARG A 41 -16.09 33.29 7.96
N ALA A 42 -16.57 34.14 7.06
CA ALA A 42 -16.11 34.17 5.68
C ALA A 42 -14.61 34.46 5.61
N ALA A 43 -14.14 35.50 6.30
CA ALA A 43 -12.72 35.85 6.38
C ALA A 43 -11.87 34.70 6.97
N ALA A 44 -12.36 34.03 8.02
CA ALA A 44 -11.67 32.87 8.60
C ALA A 44 -11.61 31.66 7.65
N LEU A 45 -12.63 31.46 6.81
CA LEU A 45 -12.62 30.42 5.79
C LEU A 45 -11.65 30.74 4.66
N GLU A 46 -11.63 31.99 4.19
CA GLU A 46 -10.68 32.45 3.17
C GLU A 46 -9.22 32.32 3.65
N ALA A 47 -8.94 32.72 4.89
CA ALA A 47 -7.61 32.54 5.50
C ALA A 47 -7.21 31.05 5.62
N ARG A 48 -8.17 30.17 5.90
CA ARG A 48 -7.92 28.72 5.96
C ARG A 48 -7.69 28.12 4.58
N GLU A 49 -8.46 28.52 3.58
CA GLU A 49 -8.33 28.00 2.22
C GLU A 49 -7.03 28.48 1.56
N THR A 50 -6.63 29.73 1.76
CA THR A 50 -5.33 30.24 1.30
C THR A 50 -4.17 29.45 1.93
N ALA A 51 -4.17 29.31 3.27
CA ALA A 51 -3.16 28.50 3.96
C ALA A 51 -3.19 27.01 3.54
N ALA A 52 -4.38 26.45 3.26
CA ALA A 52 -4.50 25.08 2.77
C ALA A 52 -3.99 24.94 1.32
N ALA A 53 -4.23 25.93 0.46
CA ALA A 53 -3.74 25.94 -0.92
C ALA A 53 -2.20 25.97 -0.96
N GLU A 54 -1.57 26.81 -0.12
CA GLU A 54 -0.11 26.87 0.02
C GLU A 54 0.46 25.53 0.51
N ARG A 55 -0.12 24.94 1.56
CA ARG A 55 0.30 23.62 2.05
C ARG A 55 0.16 22.53 0.99
N ARG A 56 -0.96 22.53 0.24
CA ARG A 56 -1.17 21.57 -0.85
C ARG A 56 -0.14 21.76 -1.97
N ALA A 57 0.20 23.00 -2.31
CA ALA A 57 1.22 23.29 -3.32
C ALA A 57 2.62 22.80 -2.88
N ALA A 58 3.03 23.11 -1.64
CA ALA A 58 4.30 22.63 -1.09
C ALA A 58 4.37 21.10 -1.04
N HIS A 59 3.29 20.44 -0.62
CA HIS A 59 3.21 18.98 -0.56
C HIS A 59 3.28 18.34 -1.96
N ARG A 60 2.64 18.94 -2.97
CA ARG A 60 2.76 18.46 -4.36
C ARG A 60 4.19 18.56 -4.87
N ALA A 61 4.84 19.70 -4.65
CA ALA A 61 6.25 19.88 -5.03
C ALA A 61 7.18 18.86 -4.35
N ALA A 62 6.96 18.57 -3.06
CA ALA A 62 7.71 17.55 -2.35
C ALA A 62 7.52 16.16 -2.96
N ILE A 63 6.28 15.74 -3.20
CA ILE A 63 5.98 14.44 -3.84
C ILE A 63 6.60 14.34 -5.23
N GLU A 64 6.54 15.40 -6.03
CA GLU A 64 7.12 15.40 -7.38
C GLU A 64 8.64 15.22 -7.33
N SER A 65 9.33 15.93 -6.42
CA SER A 65 10.77 15.76 -6.22
C SER A 65 11.14 14.36 -5.74
N GLU A 66 10.38 13.77 -4.81
CA GLU A 66 10.63 12.42 -4.31
C GLU A 66 10.40 11.37 -5.41
N LYS A 67 9.33 11.54 -6.21
CA LYS A 67 9.05 10.66 -7.35
C LYS A 67 10.16 10.71 -8.38
N ALA A 68 10.67 11.89 -8.72
CA ALA A 68 11.78 12.05 -9.65
C ALA A 68 13.05 11.34 -9.12
N ALA A 69 13.44 11.60 -7.87
CA ALA A 69 14.59 10.95 -7.25
C ALA A 69 14.44 9.42 -7.20
N ARG A 70 13.24 8.92 -6.90
CA ARG A 70 12.96 7.48 -6.85
C ARG A 70 12.95 6.84 -8.24
N ALA A 71 12.48 7.54 -9.26
CA ALA A 71 12.54 7.07 -10.64
C ALA A 71 13.98 6.97 -11.13
N GLU A 72 14.82 7.96 -10.85
CA GLU A 72 16.26 7.92 -11.17
C GLU A 72 16.98 6.78 -10.45
N ALA A 73 16.72 6.61 -9.15
CA ALA A 73 17.32 5.52 -8.39
C ALA A 73 16.92 4.14 -8.94
N ARG A 74 15.65 3.97 -9.33
CA ARG A 74 15.17 2.73 -9.97
C ARG A 74 15.82 2.50 -11.33
N ALA A 75 15.96 3.52 -12.15
CA ALA A 75 16.61 3.41 -13.45
C ALA A 75 18.07 2.98 -13.31
N LYS A 76 18.80 3.57 -12.35
CA LYS A 76 20.19 3.18 -12.05
C LYS A 76 20.28 1.74 -11.56
N ALA A 77 19.45 1.36 -10.59
CA ALA A 77 19.44 -0.01 -10.06
C ALA A 77 19.09 -1.04 -11.13
N GLN A 78 18.19 -0.71 -12.05
CA GLN A 78 17.83 -1.60 -13.15
C GLN A 78 18.98 -1.73 -14.16
N ALA A 79 19.63 -0.63 -14.53
CA ALA A 79 20.80 -0.68 -15.40
C ALA A 79 21.96 -1.49 -14.79
N GLU A 80 22.19 -1.37 -13.47
CA GLU A 80 23.18 -2.19 -12.76
C GLU A 80 22.80 -3.67 -12.74
N ALA A 81 21.53 -3.99 -12.48
CA ALA A 81 21.03 -5.37 -12.49
C ALA A 81 21.15 -6.01 -13.88
N ASP A 82 20.81 -5.26 -14.94
CA ASP A 82 20.92 -5.73 -16.33
C ASP A 82 22.40 -5.94 -16.71
N ALA A 83 23.28 -5.02 -16.32
CA ALA A 83 24.72 -5.17 -16.56
C ALA A 83 25.31 -6.39 -15.82
N GLU A 84 24.89 -6.64 -14.59
CA GLU A 84 25.34 -7.81 -13.83
C GLU A 84 24.77 -9.11 -14.40
N ALA A 85 23.51 -9.12 -14.84
CA ALA A 85 22.90 -10.25 -15.51
C ALA A 85 23.65 -10.61 -16.81
N GLU A 86 24.01 -9.62 -17.62
CA GLU A 86 24.82 -9.82 -18.83
C GLU A 86 26.23 -10.36 -18.50
N ARG A 87 26.88 -9.84 -17.46
CA ARG A 87 28.18 -10.37 -16.99
C ARG A 87 28.09 -11.83 -16.56
N LEU A 88 27.07 -12.17 -15.78
CA LEU A 88 26.84 -13.56 -15.34
C LEU A 88 26.50 -14.48 -16.51
N ALA A 89 25.71 -14.00 -17.48
CA ALA A 89 25.40 -14.74 -18.69
C ALA A 89 26.66 -14.98 -19.55
N ALA A 90 27.49 -13.96 -19.73
CA ALA A 90 28.77 -14.06 -20.43
C ALA A 90 29.72 -15.05 -19.72
N ALA A 91 29.83 -14.97 -18.40
CA ALA A 91 30.64 -15.89 -17.59
C ALA A 91 30.15 -17.34 -17.70
N ARG A 92 28.83 -17.57 -17.71
CA ARG A 92 28.25 -18.92 -17.92
C ARG A 92 28.51 -19.47 -19.32
N ARG A 93 28.49 -18.62 -20.35
CA ARG A 93 28.82 -19.01 -21.73
C ARG A 93 30.31 -19.35 -21.90
N ALA A 94 31.19 -18.65 -21.18
CA ALA A 94 32.63 -18.88 -21.21
C ALA A 94 33.09 -20.05 -20.31
N ALA A 95 32.25 -20.51 -19.38
CA ALA A 95 32.60 -21.58 -18.46
C ALA A 95 32.74 -22.92 -19.20
N PRO A 96 33.86 -23.65 -19.01
CA PRO A 96 34.05 -24.95 -19.64
C PRO A 96 33.03 -25.95 -19.09
N ILE A 97 32.37 -26.68 -20.00
CA ILE A 97 31.48 -27.78 -19.64
C ILE A 97 32.32 -28.89 -19.02
N LYS A 98 32.19 -29.08 -17.70
CA LYS A 98 32.79 -30.21 -17.00
C LYS A 98 32.03 -31.48 -17.36
N VAL A 99 32.54 -32.21 -18.33
CA VAL A 99 32.06 -33.56 -18.65
C VAL A 99 32.66 -34.52 -17.62
N PRO A 100 31.86 -35.24 -16.81
CA PRO A 100 32.37 -36.17 -15.83
C PRO A 100 33.14 -37.31 -16.51
N THR A 101 34.22 -37.73 -15.89
CA THR A 101 35.05 -38.83 -16.37
C THR A 101 34.31 -40.17 -16.24
N PRO A 102 34.70 -41.21 -17.00
CA PRO A 102 34.12 -42.55 -16.86
C PRO A 102 34.19 -43.12 -15.44
N ALA A 103 35.25 -42.78 -14.69
CA ALA A 103 35.43 -43.20 -13.30
C ALA A 103 34.39 -42.55 -12.37
N GLU A 104 34.13 -41.25 -12.53
CA GLU A 104 33.11 -40.52 -11.76
C GLU A 104 31.70 -41.02 -12.07
N LEU A 105 31.40 -41.30 -13.35
CA LEU A 105 30.11 -41.88 -13.76
C LEU A 105 29.90 -43.27 -13.15
N LYS A 106 30.96 -44.08 -13.06
CA LYS A 106 30.92 -45.39 -12.39
C LYS A 106 30.69 -45.23 -10.89
N ALA A 107 31.45 -44.36 -10.22
CA ALA A 107 31.27 -44.08 -8.80
C ALA A 107 29.83 -43.60 -8.48
N ALA A 108 29.26 -42.73 -9.30
CA ALA A 108 27.86 -42.28 -9.16
C ALA A 108 26.86 -43.43 -9.34
N ARG A 109 27.10 -44.35 -10.29
CA ARG A 109 26.26 -45.53 -10.49
C ARG A 109 26.34 -46.49 -9.31
N ASP A 110 27.54 -46.73 -8.80
CA ASP A 110 27.77 -47.64 -7.68
C ASP A 110 27.15 -47.07 -6.38
N ALA A 111 27.25 -45.76 -6.14
CA ALA A 111 26.58 -45.09 -5.03
C ALA A 111 25.05 -45.22 -5.12
N ARG A 112 24.47 -45.05 -6.33
CA ARG A 112 23.03 -45.25 -6.56
C ARG A 112 22.62 -46.71 -6.33
N TYR A 113 23.44 -47.65 -6.78
CA TYR A 113 23.18 -49.07 -6.59
C TYR A 113 23.23 -49.45 -5.11
N ALA A 114 24.24 -48.98 -4.38
CA ALA A 114 24.37 -49.16 -2.94
C ALA A 114 23.19 -48.57 -2.17
N ALA A 115 22.77 -47.33 -2.49
CA ALA A 115 21.60 -46.71 -1.87
C ALA A 115 20.32 -47.48 -2.15
N ARG A 116 20.11 -47.97 -3.38
CA ARG A 116 18.98 -48.83 -3.73
C ARG A 116 19.03 -50.15 -2.95
N LYS A 117 20.19 -50.79 -2.89
CA LYS A 117 20.38 -52.06 -2.16
C LYS A 117 20.12 -51.90 -0.67
N ALA A 118 20.55 -50.79 -0.06
CA ALA A 118 20.28 -50.48 1.33
C ALA A 118 18.77 -50.33 1.60
N ARG A 119 18.02 -49.67 0.70
CA ARG A 119 16.55 -49.57 0.78
C ARG A 119 15.79 -50.89 0.56
N GLN A 120 16.43 -51.89 -0.04
CA GLN A 120 15.82 -53.21 -0.28
C GLN A 120 16.20 -54.23 0.79
N ARG A 121 17.20 -53.93 1.62
CA ARG A 121 17.73 -54.82 2.66
C ARG A 121 17.43 -54.33 4.07
N GLY A 122 17.09 -53.06 4.24
CA GLY A 122 16.34 -52.57 5.41
C GLY A 122 14.86 -52.66 5.13
#